data_AF-A0A2M8A8J3-F1
#
_entry.id   AF-A0A2M8A8J3-F1
#
_cell.length_a   1.000
_cell.length_b   1.000
_cell.length_c   1.000
_cell.angle_alpha   90.00
_cell.angle_beta   90.00
_cell.angle_gamma   90.00
#
_symmetry.space_group_name_H-M   'P 1'
#
loop_
_entity.id
_entity.type
_entity.pdbx_description
1 polymer ?
#
loop_
_entity_poly.entity_id
_entity_poly.type
_entity_poly.pdbx_seq_one_letter_code
_entity_poly.pdbx_strand_id
1 'polypeptide(L)' 'SEAKLLEIQQKLTDKNIIPRRYFYPSLNTLPYVNYKAMPVAEDIAKRVLCLPLYVGLTKNDLELIIKLIN' A
#
# COMPACT_ATOMS: atom_id res chain seq x y z
N SER A 1 3.31 -4.71 9.75
CA SER A 1 2.02 -4.41 10.39
C SER A 1 1.33 -3.26 9.64
N GLU A 2 0.03 -3.02 9.85
CA GLU A 2 -0.67 -1.87 9.26
C GLU A 2 -0.07 -0.53 9.72
N ALA A 3 0.35 -0.44 10.99
CA ALA A 3 1.05 0.74 11.51
C ALA A 3 2.30 1.09 10.68
N LYS A 4 3.11 0.09 10.31
CA LYS A 4 4.30 0.31 9.47
C LYS A 4 3.94 0.71 8.05
N LEU A 5 2.87 0.15 7.48
CA LEU A 5 2.34 0.59 6.18
C LEU A 5 2.01 2.09 6.26
N LEU A 6 1.19 2.50 7.23
CA LEU A 6 0.73 3.89 7.37
C LEU A 6 1.90 4.87 7.54
N GLU A 7 2.91 4.49 8.32
CA GLU A 7 4.16 5.25 8.47
C GLU A 7 4.88 5.44 7.12
N ILE A 8 5.07 4.36 6.36
CA ILE A 8 5.74 4.39 5.05
C ILE A 8 4.91 5.19 4.03
N GLN A 9 3.59 5.00 4.02
CA GLN A 9 2.69 5.74 3.14
C GLN A 9 2.81 7.25 3.37
N GLN A 10 2.86 7.68 4.64
CA GLN A 10 3.05 9.09 4.97
C GLN A 10 4.42 9.59 4.50
N LYS A 11 5.50 8.86 4.80
CA LYS A 11 6.87 9.21 4.36
C LYS A 11 7.00 9.39 2.85
N LEU A 12 6.36 8.52 2.07
CA LEU A 12 6.33 8.62 0.61
C LEU A 12 5.51 9.83 0.15
N THR A 13 4.33 10.04 0.75
CA THR A 13 3.44 11.16 0.43
C THR A 13 4.11 12.52 0.70
N ASP A 14 4.86 12.64 1.80
CA ASP A 14 5.64 13.84 2.15
C ASP A 14 6.72 14.19 1.11
N LYS A 15 7.09 13.22 0.26
CA LYS A 15 8.01 13.39 -0.87
C LYS A 15 7.31 13.47 -2.22
N ASN A 16 5.99 13.68 -2.23
CA ASN A 16 5.13 13.66 -3.42
C ASN A 16 5.16 12.32 -4.18
N ILE A 17 5.52 11.23 -3.51
CA ILE A 17 5.45 9.87 -4.04
C ILE A 17 4.14 9.28 -3.53
N ILE A 18 3.18 9.04 -4.43
CA ILE A 18 1.82 8.65 -4.05
C ILE A 18 1.63 7.12 -4.22
N PRO A 19 1.81 6.32 -3.15
CA PRO A 19 1.51 4.90 -3.21
C PRO A 19 0.00 4.65 -3.11
N ARG A 20 -0.44 3.45 -3.51
CA ARG A 20 -1.86 3.04 -3.47
C ARG A 20 -2.05 1.84 -2.54
N ARG A 21 -3.18 1.76 -1.84
CA ARG A 21 -3.53 0.61 -1.00
C ARG A 21 -4.43 -0.36 -1.75
N TYR A 22 -3.85 -1.14 -2.66
CA TYR A 22 -4.59 -2.17 -3.39
C TYR A 22 -4.37 -3.56 -2.80
N PHE A 23 -5.40 -4.33 -2.43
CA PHE A 23 -6.85 -4.04 -2.44
C PHE A 23 -7.35 -3.84 -1.01
N TYR A 24 -7.52 -2.58 -0.59
CA TYR A 24 -8.04 -2.22 0.73
C TYR A 24 -9.31 -1.36 0.63
N PRO A 25 -10.37 -1.64 1.43
CA PRO A 25 -10.51 -2.80 2.31
C PRO A 25 -10.62 -4.12 1.53
N SER A 26 -10.44 -5.26 2.21
CA SER A 26 -10.62 -6.57 1.58
C SER A 26 -12.05 -6.71 1.04
N LEU A 27 -12.21 -7.32 -0.15
CA LEU A 27 -13.51 -7.36 -0.83
C LEU A 27 -14.63 -7.95 0.03
N ASN A 28 -14.32 -8.98 0.82
CA ASN A 28 -15.28 -9.66 1.70
C ASN A 28 -15.78 -8.81 2.88
N THR A 29 -15.22 -7.62 3.11
CA THR A 29 -15.63 -6.71 4.19
C THR A 29 -16.40 -5.49 3.67
N LEU A 30 -16.74 -5.43 2.38
CA LEU A 30 -17.51 -4.34 1.81
C LEU A 30 -18.98 -4.40 2.28
N PRO A 31 -19.64 -3.26 2.54
CA PRO A 31 -20.97 -3.23 3.17
C PRO A 31 -22.09 -3.77 2.28
N TYR A 32 -21.81 -4.01 1.01
CA TYR A 32 -22.77 -4.49 0.00
C TYR A 32 -22.51 -5.93 -0.46
N VAL A 33 -21.57 -6.66 0.18
CA VAL A 33 -21.35 -8.09 -0.07
C VAL A 33 -21.66 -8.89 1.18
N ASN A 34 -22.04 -10.17 1.00
CA ASN A 34 -22.19 -11.06 2.14
C ASN A 34 -20.83 -11.35 2.75
N TYR A 35 -20.67 -10.96 4.02
CA TYR A 35 -19.45 -11.21 4.76
C TYR A 35 -19.17 -12.72 4.86
N LYS A 36 -17.94 -13.08 4.55
CA LYS A 36 -17.35 -14.39 4.82
C LYS A 36 -15.94 -14.15 5.33
N ALA A 37 -15.57 -14.76 6.45
CA ALA A 37 -14.23 -14.62 7.00
C ALA A 37 -13.18 -15.09 5.99
N MET A 38 -12.23 -14.21 5.68
CA MET A 38 -11.10 -14.48 4.80
C MET A 38 -9.82 -13.98 5.47
N PRO A 39 -9.36 -14.64 6.56
CA PRO A 39 -8.34 -14.10 7.46
C PRO A 39 -7.03 -13.74 6.76
N VAL A 40 -6.60 -14.52 5.76
CA VAL A 40 -5.39 -14.25 4.97
C VAL A 40 -5.57 -12.99 4.10
N ALA A 41 -6.71 -12.86 3.41
CA ALA A 41 -6.98 -11.72 2.55
C ALA A 41 -7.15 -10.43 3.38
N GLU A 42 -7.87 -10.51 4.49
CA GLU A 42 -8.08 -9.39 5.43
C GLU A 42 -6.77 -8.90 6.06
N ASP A 43 -5.89 -9.82 6.46
CA ASP A 43 -4.59 -9.48 7.02
C ASP A 43 -3.65 -8.88 5.97
N ILE A 44 -3.61 -9.41 4.74
CA ILE A 44 -2.81 -8.84 3.65
C ILE A 44 -3.33 -7.46 3.24
N ALA A 45 -4.65 -7.28 3.07
CA ALA A 45 -5.25 -6.01 2.66
C ALA A 45 -4.85 -4.85 3.59
N LYS A 46 -4.76 -5.10 4.90
CA LYS A 46 -4.32 -4.11 5.90
C LYS A 46 -2.87 -3.68 5.75
N ARG A 47 -2.01 -4.52 5.17
CA ARG A 47 -0.53 -4.38 5.21
C ARG A 47 0.11 -4.18 3.83
N VAL A 48 -0.63 -4.39 2.74
CA VAL A 48 -0.14 -4.24 1.37
C VAL A 48 -0.06 -2.76 0.95
N LEU A 49 1.01 -2.40 0.25
CA LEU A 49 1.23 -1.08 -0.32
C LEU A 49 1.75 -1.24 -1.76
N CYS A 50 1.07 -0.60 -2.71
CA CYS A 50 1.45 -0.58 -4.11
C CYS A 50 2.29 0.68 -4.38
N LEU A 51 3.53 0.47 -4.83
CA LEU A 51 4.48 1.53 -5.13
C LEU A 51 4.32 2.01 -6.58
N PRO A 52 4.72 3.25 -6.90
CA PRO A 52 4.69 3.74 -8.28
C PRO A 52 5.59 2.90 -9.19
N LEU A 53 5.02 2.46 -10.33
CA LEU A 53 5.73 1.73 -11.37
C LEU A 53 5.19 2.17 -12.73
N TYR A 54 6.01 2.87 -13.50
CA TYR A 54 5.67 3.41 -14.82
C TYR A 54 6.95 3.67 -15.64
N VAL A 55 6.81 3.77 -16.97
CA VAL A 55 7.96 3.85 -17.91
C VAL A 55 8.91 5.01 -17.61
N GLY A 56 8.39 6.15 -17.15
CA GLY A 56 9.18 7.34 -16.81
C GLY A 56 9.78 7.36 -15.40
N LEU A 57 9.72 6.27 -14.63
CA LEU A 57 10.28 6.24 -13.28
C LEU A 57 11.82 6.27 -13.36
N THR A 58 12.42 7.34 -12.85
CA THR A 58 13.87 7.50 -12.91
C THR A 58 14.57 6.61 -11.88
N LYS A 59 15.84 6.29 -12.12
CA LYS A 59 16.66 5.56 -11.14
C LYS A 59 16.77 6.30 -9.81
N ASN A 60 16.87 7.64 -9.84
CA ASN A 60 16.95 8.47 -8.64
C ASN A 60 15.65 8.39 -7.83
N ASP A 61 14.48 8.44 -8.50
CA ASP A 61 13.20 8.29 -7.81
C ASP A 61 13.05 6.89 -7.21
N LEU A 62 13.47 5.85 -7.94
CA LEU A 62 13.47 4.47 -7.45
C LEU A 62 14.37 4.30 -6.21
N GLU A 63 15.59 4.86 -6.23
CA GLU A 63 16.50 4.83 -5.09
C GLU A 63 15.93 5.60 -3.88
N LEU A 64 15.27 6.73 -4.13
CA LEU A 64 14.56 7.48 -3.09
C LEU A 64 13.42 6.66 -2.47
N ILE A 65 12.61 5.97 -3.29
CA ILE A 65 11.54 5.07 -2.82
C ILE A 65 12.12 3.98 -1.91
N ILE A 66 13.19 3.30 -2.36
CA ILE A 66 13.84 2.23 -1.60
C ILE A 66 14.38 2.75 -0.26
N LYS A 67 15.00 3.94 -0.26
CA LYS A 67 15.55 4.57 0.95
C LYS A 67 14.47 5.01 1.95
N LEU A 68 13.27 5.37 1.50
CA LEU A 68 12.19 5.77 2.40
C LEU A 68 11.50 4.58 3.07
N ILE A 69 11.59 3.40 2.46
CA ILE A 69 10.97 2.15 2.94
C ILE A 69 11.87 1.42 3.95
N ASN A 70 13.18 1.36 3.68
CA ASN A 70 14.19 0.70 4.53
C ASN A 70 14.67 1.61 5.65
#